data_AF-A0A6M7UR89-F1
#
_entry.id   AF-A0A6M7UR89-F1
#
_cell.length_a   1.000
_cell.length_b   1.000
_cell.length_c   1.000
_cell.angle_alpha   90.00
_cell.angle_beta   90.00
_cell.angle_gamma   90.00
#
_symmetry.space_group_name_H-M   'P 1'
#
loop_
_entity.id
_entity.type
_entity.pdbx_description
1 polymer ?
#
loop_
_entity_poly.entity_id
_entity_poly.type
_entity_poly.pdbx_seq_one_letter_code
_entity_poly.pdbx_strand_id
1 'polypeptide(L)'
;MRSSDIPAFVAKVIETGCDICAIGHSGYVLGDVEEMVAAEDELRRIDEEFGDRDFLLPEIVVYLRSIGRYLDPGSSASHWSDNPRMQ
;
A
#
# COMPACT_ATOMS: atom_id res chain seq x y z
N MET A 1 -4.00 10.47 10.19
CA MET A 1 -2.80 9.62 10.27
C MET A 1 -1.53 10.46 10.44
N ARG A 2 -0.46 9.96 11.08
CA ARG A 2 0.86 10.63 11.11
C ARG A 2 1.88 9.82 10.31
N SER A 3 2.98 10.44 9.87
CA SER A 3 4.03 9.74 9.11
C SER A 3 4.64 8.55 9.89
N SER A 4 4.72 8.65 11.21
CA SER A 4 5.19 7.55 12.07
C SER A 4 4.26 6.33 12.08
N ASP A 5 3.00 6.50 11.68
CA ASP A 5 1.98 5.46 11.71
C ASP A 5 1.98 4.63 10.40
N ILE A 6 2.74 5.05 9.37
CA ILE A 6 2.78 4.41 8.05
C ILE A 6 3.12 2.92 8.11
N PRO A 7 4.16 2.46 8.83
CA PRO A 7 4.46 1.03 8.92
C PRO A 7 3.29 0.21 9.51
N ALA A 8 2.62 0.74 10.53
CA ALA A 8 1.50 0.06 11.18
C ALA A 8 0.25 0.03 10.29
N PHE A 9 -0.04 1.13 9.59
CA PHE A 9 -1.12 1.19 8.61
C PHE A 9 -0.92 0.15 7.49
N VAL A 10 0.27 0.13 6.87
CA VAL A 10 0.58 -0.83 5.79
C VAL A 10 0.48 -2.27 6.28
N ALA A 11 0.99 -2.57 7.47
CA ALA A 11 0.88 -3.91 8.05
C ALA A 11 -0.58 -4.34 8.24
N LYS A 12 -1.43 -3.47 8.81
CA LYS A 12 -2.84 -3.76 9.03
C LYS A 12 -3.62 -3.96 7.73
N VAL A 13 -3.33 -3.19 6.68
CA VAL A 13 -3.93 -3.42 5.35
C VAL A 13 -3.56 -4.80 4.82
N ILE A 14 -2.28 -5.20 4.91
CA ILE A 14 -1.83 -6.53 4.47
C ILE A 14 -2.50 -7.65 5.28
N GLU A 15 -2.71 -7.43 6.59
CA GLU A 15 -3.38 -8.40 7.48
C GLU A 15 -4.85 -8.65 7.10
N THR A 16 -5.52 -7.73 6.39
CA THR A 16 -6.88 -7.97 5.89
C THR A 16 -6.91 -8.91 4.68
N GLY A 17 -5.75 -9.19 4.08
CA GLY A 17 -5.65 -9.89 2.80
C GLY A 17 -5.80 -8.97 1.58
N CYS A 18 -5.99 -7.66 1.78
CA CYS A 18 -5.97 -6.68 0.70
C CYS A 18 -4.52 -6.27 0.39
N ASP A 19 -4.12 -6.34 -0.88
CA ASP A 19 -2.78 -5.91 -1.27
C ASP A 19 -2.62 -4.38 -1.12
N ILE A 20 -1.37 -3.91 -1.06
CA ILE A 20 -1.01 -2.50 -1.11
C ILE A 20 0.37 -2.35 -1.76
N CYS A 21 0.44 -1.54 -2.82
CA CYS A 21 1.69 -1.26 -3.50
C CYS A 21 1.73 0.15 -4.12
N ALA A 22 2.94 0.71 -4.21
CA ALA A 22 3.18 1.98 -4.88
C ALA A 22 3.18 1.81 -6.41
N ILE A 23 2.61 2.76 -7.14
CA ILE A 23 2.68 2.85 -8.60
C ILE A 23 3.53 4.07 -8.97
N GLY A 24 4.72 3.81 -9.51
CA GLY A 24 5.75 4.83 -9.72
C GLY A 24 6.11 5.55 -8.42
N HIS A 25 6.14 6.88 -8.48
CA HIS A 25 6.53 7.74 -7.35
C HIS A 25 5.40 8.65 -6.85
N SER A 26 4.19 8.50 -7.40
CA SER A 26 3.13 9.50 -7.25
C SER A 26 1.84 8.95 -6.67
N GLY A 27 1.72 7.64 -6.46
CA GLY A 27 0.50 7.02 -5.97
C GLY A 27 0.73 5.61 -5.47
N TYR A 28 -0.28 5.07 -4.81
CA TYR A 28 -0.36 3.67 -4.40
C TYR A 28 -1.79 3.18 -4.62
N VAL A 29 -1.95 1.86 -4.68
CA VAL A 29 -3.26 1.20 -4.84
C VAL A 29 -3.49 0.24 -3.67
N LEU A 30 -4.77 0.01 -3.36
CA LEU A 30 -5.23 -1.00 -2.41
C LEU A 30 -5.93 -2.11 -3.19
N GLY A 31 -5.35 -3.31 -3.20
CA GLY A 31 -5.90 -4.53 -3.76
C GLY A 31 -6.42 -4.44 -5.20
N ASP A 32 -7.05 -5.52 -5.63
CA ASP A 32 -8.04 -5.48 -6.70
C ASP A 32 -9.45 -5.27 -6.12
N VAL A 33 -10.47 -5.25 -7.00
CA VAL A 33 -11.85 -4.98 -6.59
C VAL A 33 -12.37 -6.09 -5.66
N GLU A 34 -12.06 -7.35 -5.98
CA GLU A 34 -12.48 -8.50 -5.20
C GLU A 34 -11.87 -8.50 -3.79
N GLU A 35 -10.58 -8.19 -3.66
CA GLU A 35 -9.90 -8.05 -2.38
C GLU A 35 -10.47 -6.91 -1.54
N MET A 36 -10.68 -5.74 -2.15
CA MET A 36 -11.27 -4.58 -1.45
C MET A 36 -12.68 -4.88 -0.94
N VAL A 37 -13.49 -5.57 -1.73
CA VAL A 37 -14.86 -5.97 -1.32
C VAL A 37 -14.80 -6.99 -0.20
N ALA A 38 -13.89 -7.97 -0.27
CA ALA A 38 -13.75 -8.98 0.77
C ALA A 38 -13.28 -8.38 2.12
N ALA A 39 -12.49 -7.31 2.08
CA ALA A 39 -11.91 -6.65 3.25
C ALA A 39 -12.60 -5.32 3.63
N GLU A 40 -13.78 -5.01 3.07
CA GLU A 40 -14.41 -3.68 3.17
C GLU A 40 -14.58 -3.23 4.63
N ASP A 41 -15.08 -4.11 5.50
CA ASP A 41 -15.33 -3.80 6.91
C ASP A 41 -14.04 -3.56 7.70
N GLU A 42 -12.99 -4.35 7.44
CA GLU A 42 -11.68 -4.19 8.06
C GLU A 42 -10.97 -2.94 7.57
N LEU A 43 -11.01 -2.65 6.26
CA LEU A 43 -10.44 -1.44 5.67
C LEU A 43 -11.11 -0.18 6.24
N ARG A 44 -12.44 -0.19 6.41
CA ARG A 44 -13.16 0.91 7.06
C ARG A 44 -12.73 1.12 8.51
N ARG A 45 -12.51 0.04 9.28
CA ARG A 45 -12.00 0.15 10.67
C ARG A 45 -10.59 0.71 10.71
N ILE A 46 -9.73 0.34 9.75
CA ILE A 46 -8.39 0.92 9.61
C ILE A 46 -8.49 2.41 9.31
N ASP A 47 -9.37 2.82 8.40
CA ASP A 47 -9.59 4.24 8.07
C ASP A 47 -10.06 5.05 9.30
N GLU A 48 -10.96 4.48 10.11
CA GLU A 48 -11.42 5.09 11.37
C GLU A 48 -10.28 5.17 12.42
N GLU A 49 -9.43 4.14 12.51
CA GLU A 49 -8.33 4.05 13.48
C GLU A 49 -7.21 5.07 13.19
N PHE A 50 -6.75 5.14 11.94
CA PHE A 50 -5.64 6.01 11.55
C PHE A 50 -6.08 7.42 11.17
N GLY A 51 -7.32 7.58 10.71
CA GLY A 51 -7.86 8.82 10.17
C GLY A 51 -7.25 9.20 8.82
N ASP A 52 -7.55 10.43 8.37
CA ASP A 52 -7.14 10.94 7.05
C ASP A 52 -5.63 10.77 6.77
N ARG A 53 -5.32 10.27 5.58
CA ARG A 53 -3.97 9.94 5.11
C ARG A 53 -3.63 10.58 3.76
N ASP A 54 -4.54 11.34 3.15
CA ASP A 54 -4.34 11.87 1.79
C ASP A 54 -3.11 12.77 1.71
N PHE A 55 -2.87 13.55 2.77
CA PHE A 55 -1.69 14.42 2.88
C PHE A 55 -0.37 13.67 3.09
N LEU A 56 -0.41 12.36 3.37
CA LEU A 56 0.77 11.49 3.54
C LEU A 56 1.02 10.59 2.33
N LEU A 57 0.32 10.81 1.22
CA LEU A 57 0.48 9.99 0.02
C LEU A 57 1.96 9.86 -0.41
N PRO A 58 2.77 10.94 -0.49
CA PRO A 58 4.18 10.83 -0.86
C PRO A 58 4.99 9.94 0.10
N GLU A 59 4.76 10.07 1.40
CA GLU A 59 5.45 9.32 2.44
C GLU A 59 5.07 7.84 2.43
N ILE A 60 3.80 7.53 2.18
CA ILE A 60 3.32 6.15 2.00
C ILE A 60 4.01 5.52 0.80
N VAL A 61 4.09 6.24 -0.33
CA VAL A 61 4.79 5.77 -1.53
C VAL A 61 6.26 5.49 -1.24
N VAL A 62 6.96 6.43 -0.59
CA VAL A 62 8.37 6.25 -0.19
C VAL A 62 8.54 5.01 0.69
N TYR A 63 7.66 4.80 1.67
CA TYR A 63 7.71 3.64 2.54
C TYR A 63 7.48 2.33 1.78
N LEU A 64 6.43 2.24 0.97
CA LEU A 64 6.12 1.05 0.16
C LEU A 64 7.28 0.68 -0.77
N ARG A 65 7.91 1.67 -1.41
CA ARG A 65 9.12 1.44 -2.22
C ARG A 65 10.30 0.94 -1.38
N SER A 66 10.50 1.47 -0.18
CA SER A 66 11.60 1.06 0.70
C SER A 66 11.50 -0.40 1.16
N ILE A 67 10.29 -0.96 1.20
CA ILE A 67 10.03 -2.38 1.47
C ILE A 67 9.84 -3.23 0.20
N GLY A 68 10.11 -2.66 -0.98
CA GLY A 68 10.07 -3.37 -2.26
C GLY A 68 8.67 -3.56 -2.88
N ARG A 69 7.62 -2.97 -2.29
CA ARG A 69 6.23 -3.07 -2.76
C ARG A 69 5.89 -1.97 -3.75
N TYR A 70 6.42 -2.05 -4.96
CA TYR A 70 6.15 -1.05 -5.99
C TYR A 70 6.09 -1.64 -7.40
N LEU A 71 5.46 -0.92 -8.32
CA LEU A 71 5.51 -1.16 -9.76
C LEU A 71 5.89 0.13 -10.46
N ASP A 72 6.95 0.10 -11.26
CA ASP A 72 7.35 1.24 -12.07
C ASP A 72 6.64 1.21 -13.44
N PRO A 73 6.08 2.34 -13.91
CA PRO A 73 5.53 2.43 -15.26
C PRO A 73 6.58 2.03 -16.30
N GLY A 74 6.23 1.07 -17.17
CA GLY A 74 7.14 0.51 -18.18
C GLY A 74 7.95 -0.69 -17.70
N SER A 75 7.82 -1.11 -16.43
CA SER A 75 8.30 -2.41 -15.96
C SER A 75 7.51 -3.55 -16.62
N SER A 76 8.16 -4.70 -16.82
CA SER A 76 7.50 -5.94 -17.24
C SER A 76 6.90 -6.73 -16.06
N ALA A 77 7.09 -6.27 -14.82
CA ALA A 77 6.54 -6.90 -13.63
C ALA A 77 5.00 -6.86 -13.67
N SER A 78 4.36 -8.01 -13.44
CA SER A 78 2.90 -8.09 -13.36
C SER A 78 2.42 -7.88 -11.93
N HIS A 79 3.26 -8.20 -10.95
CA HIS A 79 3.03 -7.96 -9.54
C HIS A 79 4.31 -7.46 -8.85
N TRP A 80 4.20 -6.68 -7.77
CA TRP A 80 5.38 -6.09 -7.10
C TRP A 80 6.34 -7.15 -6.55
N SER A 81 5.86 -8.37 -6.27
CA SER A 81 6.71 -9.50 -5.85
C SER A 81 7.67 -9.98 -6.93
N ASP A 82 7.41 -9.63 -8.19
CA ASP A 82 8.25 -9.96 -9.34
C ASP A 82 9.45 -9.01 -9.45
N ASN A 83 9.49 -7.95 -8.62
CA ASN A 83 10.62 -7.03 -8.60
C ASN A 83 11.91 -7.79 -8.24
N PRO A 84 13.03 -7.45 -8.89
CA PRO A 84 14.32 -8.00 -8.50
C PRO A 84 14.57 -7.64 -7.03
N ARG A 85 14.85 -8.66 -6.21
CA ARG A 85 15.18 -8.45 -4.79
C ARG A 85 16.39 -7.51 -4.72
N MET A 86 16.23 -6.37 -4.05
CA MET A 86 17.36 -5.51 -3.75
C MET A 86 18.32 -6.30 -2.86
N GLN A 87 19.54 -6.51 -3.35
CA GLN A 87 20.62 -7.22 -2.64
C GLN A 87 21.11 -6.42 -1.43
#